data_AF-A0A2K3TJW9-F1
#
_entry.id   AF-A0A2K3TJW9-F1
#
_cell.length_a   1.000
_cell.length_b   1.000
_cell.length_c   1.000
_cell.angle_alpha   90.00
_cell.angle_beta   90.00
_cell.angle_gamma   90.00
#
_symmetry.space_group_name_H-M   'P 1'
#
loop_
_entity.id
_entity.type
_entity.pdbx_description
1 polymer ?
#
loop_
_entity_poly.entity_id
_entity_poly.type
_entity_poly.pdbx_seq_one_letter_code
_entity_poly.pdbx_strand_id
1 'polypeptide(L)'
;AVQHVPEKEAIVDNGAHFDGDQSGTVNGVTPPAVQHLTVEVTADSGEYQVLARWDTPKVVKGVSFLLRLTVAADDGSERLVSTARTTETTYRFRQLAPGNYRLTVRAVNARGQQGDPASVSF
;
A
#
# COMPACT_ATOMS: atom_id res chain seq x y z
N ALA A 1 -5.18 5.63 32.02
CA ALA A 1 -4.66 5.88 30.66
C ALA A 1 -5.30 4.87 29.72
N VAL A 2 -5.99 5.31 28.67
CA VAL A 2 -6.65 4.42 27.72
C VAL A 2 -5.59 4.00 26.70
N GLN A 3 -5.19 2.72 26.73
CA GLN A 3 -4.38 2.12 25.68
C GLN A 3 -5.28 1.89 24.47
N HIS A 4 -5.00 2.59 23.36
CA HIS A 4 -5.50 2.19 22.06
C HIS A 4 -4.71 0.96 21.61
N VAL A 5 -5.38 -0.20 21.61
CA VAL A 5 -4.93 -1.38 20.86
C VAL A 5 -5.36 -1.14 19.41
N PRO A 6 -4.46 -1.06 18.42
CA PRO A 6 -4.87 -1.12 17.03
C PRO A 6 -5.33 -2.55 16.75
N GLU A 7 -6.65 -2.76 16.75
CA GLU A 7 -7.27 -4.04 16.45
C GLU A 7 -7.25 -4.34 14.95
N LYS A 8 -6.84 -5.59 14.65
CA LYS A 8 -7.24 -6.42 13.51
C LYS A 8 -6.55 -6.17 12.16
N GLU A 9 -5.36 -6.75 12.00
CA GLU A 9 -4.86 -7.16 10.69
C GLU A 9 -5.73 -8.32 10.17
N ALA A 10 -6.57 -8.03 9.18
CA ALA A 10 -7.20 -9.07 8.38
C ALA A 10 -6.12 -9.64 7.44
N ILE A 11 -5.51 -10.75 7.84
CA ILE A 11 -4.74 -11.60 6.93
C ILE A 11 -5.75 -12.11 5.89
N VAL A 12 -5.56 -11.71 4.63
CA VAL A 12 -6.27 -12.31 3.49
C VAL A 12 -5.21 -12.76 2.51
N ASP A 13 -4.89 -14.05 2.58
CA ASP A 13 -4.24 -14.77 1.48
C ASP A 13 -5.35 -15.13 0.48
N ASN A 14 -5.31 -14.53 -0.71
CA ASN A 14 -5.90 -15.13 -1.90
C ASN A 14 -5.39 -14.44 -3.18
N GLY A 15 -4.50 -15.14 -3.88
CA GLY A 15 -4.36 -15.13 -5.35
C GLY A 15 -4.19 -13.77 -6.02
N ALA A 16 -2.94 -13.41 -6.32
CA ALA A 16 -2.61 -12.29 -7.19
C ALA A 16 -3.25 -12.46 -8.57
N HIS A 17 -4.12 -11.53 -8.94
CA HIS A 17 -4.35 -11.17 -10.33
C HIS A 17 -4.48 -9.66 -10.44
N PHE A 18 -3.68 -9.08 -11.32
CA PHE A 18 -3.48 -7.64 -11.43
C PHE A 18 -3.56 -7.27 -12.90
N ASP A 19 -4.76 -7.36 -13.44
CA ASP A 19 -5.03 -7.04 -14.84
C ASP A 19 -5.37 -5.56 -15.00
N GLY A 20 -4.71 -4.97 -15.99
CA GLY A 20 -4.68 -3.55 -16.27
C GLY A 20 -5.98 -3.00 -16.86
N ASP A 21 -6.12 -1.68 -16.70
CA ASP A 21 -6.95 -0.74 -17.44
C ASP A 21 -8.37 -1.19 -17.81
N GLN A 22 -9.28 -1.07 -16.84
CA GLN A 22 -10.70 -0.91 -17.14
C GLN A 22 -11.14 0.52 -16.82
N SER A 23 -10.88 1.41 -17.78
CA SER A 23 -11.44 2.76 -17.83
C SER A 23 -12.80 2.72 -18.52
N GLY A 24 -13.88 2.85 -17.74
CA GLY A 24 -15.26 2.88 -18.24
C GLY A 24 -16.08 3.91 -17.48
N THR A 25 -16.54 4.95 -18.19
CA THR A 25 -17.32 6.08 -17.68
C THR A 25 -18.80 5.74 -17.55
N VAL A 26 -19.41 6.02 -16.39
CA VAL A 26 -20.69 6.75 -16.20
C VAL A 26 -20.80 7.03 -14.69
N ASN A 27 -20.87 8.32 -14.32
CA ASN A 27 -20.78 8.86 -12.95
C ASN A 27 -19.52 8.40 -12.18
N GLY A 28 -18.40 8.39 -12.92
CA GLY A 28 -17.09 7.85 -12.55
C GLY A 28 -16.29 8.79 -11.67
N VAL A 29 -16.32 8.66 -10.34
CA VAL A 29 -15.26 9.31 -9.56
C VAL A 29 -13.98 8.51 -9.78
N THR A 30 -13.13 9.01 -10.66
CA THR A 30 -11.75 8.56 -10.81
C THR A 30 -11.09 8.63 -9.43
N PRO A 31 -10.60 7.51 -8.88
CA PRO A 31 -9.85 7.53 -7.64
C PRO A 31 -8.67 8.50 -7.77
N PRO A 32 -8.35 9.27 -6.72
CA PRO A 32 -7.27 10.24 -6.78
C PRO A 32 -5.92 9.56 -6.98
N ALA A 33 -4.97 10.26 -7.61
CA ALA A 33 -3.57 9.84 -7.59
C ALA A 33 -3.04 9.82 -6.16
N VAL A 34 -2.13 8.88 -5.87
CA VAL A 34 -1.33 8.90 -4.65
C VAL A 34 -0.11 9.79 -4.89
N GLN A 35 0.22 10.65 -3.92
CA GLN A 35 1.32 11.61 -4.02
C GLN A 35 2.16 11.61 -2.74
N HIS A 36 3.38 12.12 -2.82
CA HIS A 36 4.32 12.26 -1.70
C HIS A 36 4.46 10.99 -0.84
N LEU A 37 4.44 9.83 -1.50
CA LEU A 37 4.65 8.57 -0.81
C LEU A 37 6.05 8.57 -0.20
N THR A 38 6.10 8.50 1.12
CA THR A 38 7.32 8.48 1.93
C THR A 38 7.30 7.28 2.86
N VAL A 39 8.49 6.83 3.25
CA VAL A 39 8.70 5.72 4.16
C VAL A 39 9.73 6.11 5.20
N GLU A 40 9.42 5.86 6.47
CA GLU A 40 10.38 5.92 7.56
C GLU A 40 10.70 4.49 7.99
N VAL A 41 11.99 4.14 7.95
CA VAL A 41 12.47 2.82 8.36
C VAL A 41 13.06 2.93 9.76
N THR A 42 12.60 2.07 10.67
CA THR A 42 13.18 1.90 11.99
C THR A 42 13.68 0.47 12.11
N ALA A 43 14.95 0.30 12.42
CA ALA A 43 15.55 -0.98 12.72
C ALA A 43 15.63 -1.13 14.24
N ASP A 44 14.96 -2.13 14.81
CA ASP A 44 15.13 -2.49 16.21
C ASP A 44 15.33 -3.99 16.32
N SER A 45 16.39 -4.42 17.00
CA SER A 45 16.66 -5.83 17.34
C SER A 45 16.63 -6.85 16.18
N GLY A 46 16.88 -6.43 14.94
CA GLY A 46 16.96 -7.31 13.77
C GLY A 46 15.70 -7.39 12.90
N GLU A 47 14.65 -6.67 13.26
CA GLU A 47 13.46 -6.49 12.43
C GLU A 47 13.34 -5.03 11.97
N TYR A 48 12.99 -4.83 10.70
CA TYR A 48 12.63 -3.51 10.18
C TYR A 48 11.14 -3.26 10.34
N GLN A 49 10.83 -2.09 10.91
CA GLN A 49 9.51 -1.50 10.90
C GLN A 49 9.50 -0.36 9.89
N VAL A 50 8.46 -0.29 9.09
CA VAL A 50 8.31 0.73 8.05
C VAL A 50 7.00 1.44 8.27
N LEU A 51 7.06 2.76 8.42
CA LEU A 51 5.88 3.62 8.41
C LEU A 51 5.78 4.33 7.06
N ALA A 52 4.81 3.91 6.26
CA ALA A 52 4.47 4.56 5.02
C ALA A 52 3.45 5.69 5.26
N ARG A 53 3.65 6.82 4.58
CA ARG A 53 2.71 7.95 4.55
C ARG A 53 2.57 8.45 3.13
N TRP A 54 1.37 8.89 2.76
CA TRP A 54 1.10 9.46 1.45
C TRP A 54 -0.04 10.47 1.52
N ASP A 55 -0.20 11.24 0.46
CA ASP A 55 -1.30 12.17 0.29
C ASP A 55 -2.12 11.83 -0.96
N THR A 56 -3.29 12.46 -1.04
CA THR A 56 -4.10 12.50 -2.26
C THR A 56 -4.50 13.96 -2.51
N PRO A 57 -4.47 14.45 -3.76
CA PRO A 57 -4.80 15.84 -4.08
C PRO A 57 -6.28 16.19 -3.78
N LYS A 58 -7.13 15.18 -3.60
CA LYS A 58 -8.52 15.31 -3.20
C LYS A 58 -8.96 14.10 -2.40
N VAL A 59 -9.82 14.32 -1.41
CA VAL A 59 -10.48 13.23 -0.69
C VAL A 59 -11.74 12.85 -1.47
N VAL A 60 -11.83 11.58 -1.84
CA VAL A 60 -13.00 11.01 -2.50
C VAL A 60 -13.64 10.00 -1.55
N LYS A 61 -14.94 10.18 -1.26
CA LYS A 61 -15.70 9.23 -0.44
C LYS A 61 -15.70 7.84 -1.08
N GLY A 62 -15.47 6.81 -0.27
CA GLY A 62 -15.50 5.42 -0.73
C GLY A 62 -14.22 4.98 -1.47
N VAL A 63 -13.14 5.75 -1.35
CA VAL A 63 -11.79 5.32 -1.73
C VAL A 63 -11.11 4.63 -0.56
N SER A 64 -10.35 3.61 -0.90
CA SER A 64 -9.37 2.95 -0.03
C SER A 64 -8.07 2.81 -0.80
N PHE A 65 -6.98 2.47 -0.13
CA PHE A 65 -5.67 2.30 -0.71
C PHE A 65 -5.29 0.84 -0.70
N LEU A 66 -4.83 0.34 -1.86
CA LEU A 66 -4.14 -0.93 -1.97
C LEU A 66 -2.64 -0.67 -1.92
N LEU A 67 -1.97 -1.40 -1.03
CA LEU A 67 -0.53 -1.39 -0.86
C LEU A 67 0.03 -2.72 -1.34
N ARG A 68 1.10 -2.67 -2.13
CA ARG A 68 1.87 -3.84 -2.56
C ARG A 68 3.33 -3.61 -2.20
N LEU A 69 3.85 -4.44 -1.30
CA LEU A 69 5.24 -4.44 -0.89
C LEU A 69 5.96 -5.61 -1.58
N THR A 70 6.99 -5.33 -2.35
CA THR A 70 7.87 -6.33 -2.97
C THR A 70 9.29 -6.20 -2.45
N VAL A 71 10.05 -7.28 -2.52
CA VAL A 71 11.49 -7.32 -2.24
C VAL A 71 12.23 -7.73 -3.51
N ALA A 72 13.33 -7.06 -3.82
CA ALA A 72 14.22 -7.49 -4.89
C ALA A 72 14.99 -8.74 -4.43
N ALA A 73 14.93 -9.80 -5.23
CA ALA A 73 15.74 -10.99 -5.06
C ALA A 73 17.11 -10.83 -5.73
N ASP A 74 18.06 -11.68 -5.35
CA ASP A 74 19.44 -11.65 -5.86
C ASP A 74 19.54 -11.85 -7.38
N ASP A 75 18.54 -12.50 -7.98
CA ASP A 75 18.40 -12.71 -9.41
C ASP A 75 17.81 -11.50 -10.17
N GLY A 76 17.54 -10.39 -9.47
CA GLY A 76 16.95 -9.17 -10.01
C GLY A 76 15.42 -9.22 -10.16
N SER A 77 14.75 -10.32 -9.80
CA SER A 77 13.29 -10.41 -9.79
C SER A 77 12.69 -9.73 -8.56
N GLU A 78 11.47 -9.21 -8.67
CA GLU A 78 10.70 -8.72 -7.51
C GLU A 78 9.76 -9.82 -7.00
N ARG A 79 9.87 -10.14 -5.69
CA ARG A 79 8.99 -11.09 -5.01
C ARG A 79 7.99 -10.35 -4.15
N LEU A 80 6.72 -10.79 -4.18
CA LEU A 80 5.70 -10.22 -3.31
C LEU A 80 6.00 -10.58 -1.85
N VAL A 81 5.98 -9.57 -0.99
CA VAL A 81 6.17 -9.71 0.46
C VAL A 81 4.82 -9.57 1.16
N SER A 82 4.06 -8.53 0.82
CA SER A 82 2.78 -8.24 1.47
C SER A 82 1.86 -7.44 0.56
N THR A 83 0.56 -7.65 0.74
CA THR A 83 -0.50 -6.77 0.25
C THR A 83 -1.38 -6.34 1.41
N ALA A 84 -1.79 -5.07 1.40
CA ALA A 84 -2.71 -4.55 2.41
C ALA A 84 -3.76 -3.63 1.77
N ARG A 85 -4.89 -3.48 2.46
CA ARG A 85 -5.92 -2.51 2.13
C ARG A 85 -6.25 -1.67 3.35
N THR A 86 -6.27 -0.36 3.20
CA THR A 86 -6.62 0.58 4.28
C THR A 86 -7.42 1.77 3.72
N THR A 87 -8.22 2.41 4.55
CA THR A 87 -8.83 3.71 4.22
C THR A 87 -8.01 4.89 4.71
N GLU A 88 -7.00 4.64 5.53
CA GLU A 88 -6.08 5.65 6.05
C GLU A 88 -5.02 6.02 5.02
N THR A 89 -4.35 7.15 5.23
CA THR A 89 -3.21 7.61 4.40
C THR A 89 -1.86 7.25 4.99
N THR A 90 -1.86 6.32 5.95
CA THR A 90 -0.67 5.76 6.57
C THR A 90 -0.83 4.25 6.70
N TYR A 91 0.29 3.54 6.73
CA TYR A 91 0.31 2.11 7.01
C TYR A 91 1.65 1.70 7.61
N ARG A 92 1.62 0.79 8.60
CA ARG A 92 2.83 0.26 9.23
C ARG A 92 3.05 -1.20 8.83
N PHE A 93 4.17 -1.46 8.18
CA PHE A 93 4.71 -2.82 8.04
C PHE A 93 5.65 -3.12 9.22
N ARG A 94 5.61 -4.35 9.70
CA ARG A 94 6.44 -4.83 10.82
C ARG A 94 7.10 -6.14 10.41
N GLN A 95 8.12 -6.55 11.17
CA GLN A 95 8.78 -7.85 11.01
C GLN A 95 9.35 -8.06 9.60
N LEU A 96 9.80 -7.00 8.95
CA LEU A 96 10.48 -7.12 7.66
C LEU A 96 11.92 -7.54 7.91
N ALA A 97 12.36 -8.59 7.22
CA ALA A 97 13.77 -8.94 7.16
C ALA A 97 14.56 -7.83 6.45
N PRO A 98 15.88 -7.69 6.68
CA PRO A 98 16.70 -6.81 5.86
C PRO A 98 16.63 -7.17 4.38
N GLY A 99 16.45 -6.17 3.51
CA GLY A 99 16.31 -6.37 2.07
C GLY A 99 16.05 -5.07 1.33
N ASN A 100 16.12 -5.11 0.00
CA ASN A 100 15.79 -3.96 -0.85
C ASN A 100 14.31 -4.04 -1.22
N TYR A 101 13.51 -3.13 -0.70
CA TYR A 101 12.06 -3.17 -0.86
C TYR A 101 11.57 -2.11 -1.86
N ARG A 102 10.42 -2.40 -2.46
CA ARG A 102 9.61 -1.42 -3.21
C ARG A 102 8.19 -1.47 -2.68
N LEU A 103 7.68 -0.31 -2.26
CA LEU A 103 6.27 -0.13 -1.90
C LEU A 103 5.56 0.61 -3.04
N THR A 104 4.46 0.03 -3.52
CA THR A 104 3.52 0.68 -4.43
C THR A 104 2.18 0.88 -3.72
N VAL A 105 1.63 2.10 -3.79
CA VAL A 105 0.32 2.45 -3.22
C VAL A 105 -0.58 3.01 -4.30
N ARG A 106 -1.83 2.57 -4.35
CA ARG A 106 -2.85 3.10 -5.27
C ARG A 106 -4.21 3.26 -4.61
N ALA A 107 -4.92 4.32 -4.98
CA ALA A 107 -6.31 4.50 -4.59
C ALA A 107 -7.22 3.55 -5.39
N VAL A 108 -8.23 2.99 -4.75
CA VAL A 108 -9.24 2.10 -5.34
C VAL A 108 -10.61 2.46 -4.78
N ASN A 109 -11.60 2.61 -5.66
CA ASN A 109 -12.99 2.88 -5.26
C ASN A 109 -13.81 1.58 -5.10
N ALA A 110 -15.07 1.70 -4.69
CA ALA A 110 -15.97 0.56 -4.50
C ALA A 110 -16.24 -0.27 -5.78
N ARG A 111 -15.97 0.27 -6.97
CA ARG A 111 -16.11 -0.43 -8.26
C ARG A 111 -14.83 -1.14 -8.69
N GLY A 112 -13.77 -1.11 -7.88
CA GLY A 112 -12.47 -1.66 -8.24
C GLY A 112 -11.66 -0.80 -9.21
N GLN A 113 -12.17 0.37 -9.63
CA GLN A 113 -11.39 1.31 -10.43
C GLN A 113 -10.22 1.81 -9.60
N GLN A 114 -9.07 2.00 -10.26
CA GLN A 114 -7.80 2.34 -9.62
C GLN A 114 -7.32 3.71 -10.10
N GLY A 115 -6.73 4.48 -9.19
CA GLY A 115 -6.05 5.74 -9.51
C GLY A 115 -4.57 5.51 -9.78
N ASP A 116 -3.89 6.55 -10.24
CA ASP A 116 -2.46 6.49 -10.53
C ASP A 116 -1.67 6.10 -9.27
N PRO A 117 -0.79 5.08 -9.36
CA PRO A 117 0.00 4.63 -8.23
C PRO A 117 1.18 5.58 -7.94
N ALA A 118 1.59 5.62 -6.68
CA ALA A 118 2.92 6.09 -6.28
C ALA A 118 3.79 4.90 -5.87
N SER A 119 5.09 4.98 -6.10
CA SER A 119 6.05 3.97 -5.63
C SER A 119 7.28 4.60 -5.00
N VAL A 120 7.84 3.93 -4.00
CA VAL A 120 9.11 4.29 -3.35
C VAL A 120 9.92 3.01 -3.08
N SER A 121 11.24 3.10 -3.20
CA SER A 121 12.16 2.02 -2.84
C SER A 121 12.96 2.41 -1.60
N PHE A 122 13.22 1.46 -0.72
CA PHE A 122 13.89 1.67 0.57
C PHE A 122 14.59 0.42 1.07
#